data_AF-A0A8H9M224-F1
#
_entry.id   AF-A0A8H9M224-F1
#
_cell.length_a   1.000
_cell.length_b   1.000
_cell.length_c   1.000
_cell.angle_alpha   90.00
_cell.angle_beta   90.00
_cell.angle_gamma   90.00
#
_symmetry.space_group_name_H-M   'P 1'
#
loop_
_entity.id
_entity.type
_entity.pdbx_description
1 polymer ?
#
loop_
_entity_poly.entity_id
_entity_poly.type
_entity_poly.pdbx_seq_one_letter_code
_entity_poly.pdbx_strand_id
1 'polypeptide(L)'
;MSSVLEKRALKWIPLALAATVTLAGCARDGYYHDRNLDYTEAAPAPPLVLPETRNAQRYRDAMPIPQAGLQGARVDEAARIGPPQSLALGSGLEPEYVERRQAGDQVWLVVAADTGAVWPQLEAFVRSRQLGVQESSATQGVIVTPQATLRLQSALRAGSSEVRCEQGGQSVESCVAALEQYLGARSATASASSWTAQRLASEQTLQMRQQGDEWEVLIPQPIERVWAEMNHYLALDFTQEGQRDLLEASADDYEFLVEYMTETERGRNPLQIVFSQDVRRMSQNIRLVLQPEGNQTVLRAINASERGFSADDQRELLERVSGYLR
;
A
#
# COMPACT_ATOMS: atom_id res chain seq x y z
N MET A 1 -58.56 -48.93 29.27
CA MET A 1 -57.21 -48.32 29.18
C MET A 1 -57.09 -47.50 27.88
N SER A 2 -57.93 -46.46 27.69
CA SER A 2 -58.02 -45.75 26.39
C SER A 2 -57.98 -44.22 26.48
N SER A 3 -57.51 -43.63 27.60
CA SER A 3 -57.56 -42.17 27.80
C SER A 3 -56.18 -41.50 27.96
N VAL A 4 -55.09 -42.27 28.04
CA VAL A 4 -53.75 -41.72 28.32
C VAL A 4 -52.94 -41.41 27.05
N LEU A 5 -53.26 -42.04 25.91
CA LEU A 5 -52.53 -41.85 24.64
C LEU A 5 -52.93 -40.56 23.91
N GLU A 6 -54.20 -40.13 23.96
CA GLU A 6 -54.66 -38.90 23.29
C GLU A 6 -54.06 -37.61 23.89
N LYS A 7 -53.79 -37.59 25.19
CA LYS A 7 -53.25 -36.39 25.87
C LYS A 7 -51.77 -36.13 25.57
N ARG A 8 -51.03 -37.13 25.07
CA ARG A 8 -49.61 -36.95 24.72
C ARG A 8 -49.42 -36.37 23.32
N ALA A 9 -50.29 -36.65 22.36
CA ALA A 9 -50.18 -36.09 21.00
C ALA A 9 -50.41 -34.57 20.96
N LEU A 10 -51.30 -34.05 21.80
CA LEU A 10 -51.68 -32.62 21.78
C LEU A 10 -50.59 -31.68 22.35
N LYS A 11 -49.68 -32.19 23.19
CA LYS A 11 -48.60 -31.38 23.80
C LYS A 11 -47.46 -31.05 22.83
N TRP A 12 -47.34 -31.79 21.73
CA TRP A 12 -46.22 -31.64 20.78
C TRP A 12 -46.58 -30.73 19.61
N ILE A 13 -47.86 -30.43 19.42
CA ILE A 13 -48.35 -29.50 18.39
C ILE A 13 -47.77 -28.08 18.52
N PRO A 14 -47.76 -27.43 19.70
CA PRO A 14 -47.19 -26.08 19.80
C PRO A 14 -45.67 -26.05 19.59
N LEU A 15 -44.97 -27.12 19.94
CA LEU A 15 -43.52 -27.24 19.75
C LEU A 15 -43.16 -27.51 18.27
N ALA A 16 -43.98 -28.31 17.57
CA ALA A 16 -43.87 -28.49 16.13
C ALA A 16 -44.16 -27.19 15.37
N LEU A 17 -45.19 -26.44 15.77
CA LEU A 17 -45.54 -25.15 15.16
C LEU A 17 -44.43 -24.10 15.37
N ALA A 18 -43.88 -24.01 16.59
CA ALA A 18 -42.77 -23.12 16.89
C ALA A 18 -41.49 -23.47 16.11
N ALA A 19 -41.19 -24.77 15.94
CA ALA A 19 -40.08 -25.22 15.12
C ALA A 19 -40.27 -24.88 13.63
N THR A 20 -41.50 -24.95 13.11
CA THR A 20 -41.74 -24.58 11.70
C THR A 20 -41.60 -23.07 11.44
N VAL A 21 -41.93 -22.21 12.41
CA VAL A 21 -41.79 -20.74 12.27
C VAL A 21 -40.33 -20.30 12.34
N THR A 22 -39.49 -20.96 13.14
CA THR A 22 -38.05 -20.63 13.21
C THR A 22 -37.27 -21.10 11.98
N LEU A 23 -37.72 -22.15 11.29
CA LEU A 23 -37.09 -22.60 10.03
C LEU A 23 -37.47 -21.76 8.79
N ALA A 24 -38.58 -21.01 8.82
CA ALA A 24 -38.96 -20.13 7.70
C ALA A 24 -38.11 -18.84 7.61
N GLY A 25 -37.29 -18.55 8.63
CA GLY A 25 -36.45 -17.34 8.71
C GLY A 25 -35.05 -17.45 8.08
N CYS A 26 -34.66 -18.62 7.57
CA CYS A 26 -33.34 -18.87 6.98
C CYS A 26 -33.43 -19.24 5.50
N ALA A 27 -34.21 -18.50 4.70
CA ALA A 27 -34.10 -18.58 3.25
C ALA A 27 -32.82 -17.84 2.82
N ARG A 28 -31.79 -18.61 2.42
CA ARG A 28 -30.46 -18.09 2.04
C ARG A 28 -30.42 -17.51 0.62
N ASP A 29 -31.45 -17.77 -0.17
CA ASP A 29 -31.63 -17.20 -1.51
C ASP A 29 -32.78 -16.18 -1.47
N GLY A 30 -32.40 -14.91 -1.59
CA GLY A 30 -33.26 -13.76 -1.35
C GLY A 30 -34.41 -13.62 -2.34
N TYR A 31 -35.46 -12.95 -1.86
CA TYR A 31 -36.64 -12.51 -2.61
C TYR A 31 -36.35 -11.43 -3.69
N TYR A 32 -35.07 -11.12 -3.93
CA TYR A 32 -34.65 -10.09 -4.87
C TYR A 32 -34.02 -10.75 -6.10
N HIS A 33 -34.63 -10.52 -7.26
CA HIS A 33 -34.06 -10.95 -8.53
C HIS A 33 -32.76 -10.18 -8.76
N ASP A 34 -31.64 -10.90 -8.77
CA ASP A 34 -30.36 -10.34 -9.22
C ASP A 34 -30.43 -10.15 -10.73
N ARG A 35 -30.30 -8.90 -11.18
CA ARG A 35 -30.43 -8.52 -12.60
C ARG A 35 -29.10 -8.46 -13.33
N ASN A 36 -28.02 -8.86 -12.67
CA ASN A 36 -26.67 -8.68 -13.19
C ASN A 36 -26.42 -9.43 -14.50
N LEU A 37 -27.17 -10.51 -14.77
CA LEU A 37 -27.01 -11.33 -15.99
C LEU A 37 -28.17 -11.18 -16.99
N ASP A 38 -29.21 -10.39 -16.68
CA ASP A 38 -30.38 -10.19 -17.54
C ASP A 38 -30.00 -9.73 -18.96
N TYR A 39 -28.93 -8.96 -19.10
CA TYR A 39 -28.46 -8.44 -20.39
C TYR A 39 -27.96 -9.55 -21.32
N THR A 40 -27.54 -10.70 -20.79
CA THR A 40 -27.10 -11.83 -21.62
C THR A 40 -28.27 -12.46 -22.35
N GLU A 41 -29.45 -12.51 -21.73
CA GLU A 41 -30.69 -13.08 -22.27
C GLU A 41 -31.52 -12.11 -23.12
N ALA A 42 -31.14 -10.83 -23.15
CA ALA A 42 -31.81 -9.83 -23.97
C ALA A 42 -31.70 -10.15 -25.47
N ALA A 43 -32.83 -10.47 -26.09
CA ALA A 43 -32.90 -10.67 -27.53
C ALA A 43 -32.95 -9.29 -28.25
N PRO A 44 -32.18 -9.10 -29.34
CA PRO A 44 -32.30 -7.88 -30.13
C PRO A 44 -33.70 -7.79 -30.75
N ALA A 45 -34.31 -6.61 -30.66
CA ALA A 45 -35.55 -6.35 -31.36
C ALA A 45 -35.30 -6.33 -32.88
N PRO A 46 -36.25 -6.83 -33.70
CA PRO A 46 -36.12 -6.77 -35.15
C PRO A 46 -36.01 -5.31 -35.62
N PRO A 47 -35.12 -5.02 -36.59
CA PRO A 47 -34.94 -3.67 -37.08
C PRO A 47 -36.22 -3.17 -37.76
N LEU A 48 -36.45 -1.86 -37.69
CA LEU A 48 -37.58 -1.23 -38.37
C LEU A 48 -37.44 -1.39 -39.90
N VAL A 49 -38.44 -2.02 -40.53
CA VAL A 49 -38.50 -2.16 -41.98
C VAL A 49 -39.00 -0.85 -42.58
N LEU A 50 -38.08 -0.12 -43.21
CA LEU A 50 -38.41 1.12 -43.90
C LEU A 50 -38.59 0.87 -45.41
N PRO A 51 -39.48 1.61 -46.10
CA PRO A 51 -39.75 1.42 -47.53
C PRO A 51 -38.53 1.72 -48.42
N GLU A 52 -38.48 1.12 -49.62
CA GLU A 52 -37.35 1.22 -50.55
C GLU A 52 -37.12 2.63 -51.11
N THR A 53 -38.16 3.47 -51.13
CA THR A 53 -38.09 4.86 -51.60
C THR A 53 -37.38 5.81 -50.63
N ARG A 54 -36.88 5.30 -49.50
CA ARG A 54 -36.27 6.12 -48.44
C ARG A 54 -34.87 6.62 -48.82
N ASN A 55 -34.53 7.79 -48.30
CA ASN A 55 -33.17 8.31 -48.40
C ASN A 55 -32.24 7.62 -47.38
N ALA A 56 -31.44 6.65 -47.84
CA ALA A 56 -30.52 5.88 -47.01
C ALA A 56 -29.37 6.70 -46.38
N GLN A 57 -29.11 7.91 -46.85
CA GLN A 57 -28.09 8.80 -46.25
C GLN A 57 -28.65 9.54 -45.03
N ARG A 58 -29.96 9.83 -45.01
CA ARG A 58 -30.62 10.53 -43.91
C ARG A 58 -31.16 9.58 -42.82
N TYR A 59 -31.52 8.35 -43.18
CA TYR A 59 -32.07 7.35 -42.26
C TYR A 59 -31.08 6.21 -42.05
N ARG A 60 -30.05 6.48 -41.23
CA ARG A 60 -29.06 5.49 -40.76
C ARG A 60 -29.33 5.14 -39.31
N ASP A 61 -28.80 4.02 -38.87
CA ASP A 61 -28.78 3.69 -37.44
C ASP A 61 -28.00 4.77 -36.68
N ALA A 62 -28.63 5.36 -35.67
CA ALA A 62 -28.03 6.40 -34.84
C ALA A 62 -27.02 5.82 -33.83
N MET A 63 -27.14 4.54 -33.50
CA MET A 63 -26.27 3.84 -32.56
C MET A 63 -25.83 2.48 -33.16
N PRO A 64 -25.03 2.50 -34.24
CA PRO A 64 -24.58 1.27 -34.86
C PRO A 64 -23.68 0.49 -33.89
N ILE A 65 -24.07 -0.75 -33.58
CA ILE A 65 -23.25 -1.67 -32.79
C ILE A 65 -22.21 -2.30 -33.73
N PRO A 66 -20.90 -2.08 -33.53
CA PRO A 66 -19.88 -2.70 -34.37
C PRO A 66 -19.90 -4.22 -34.19
N GLN A 67 -19.82 -4.97 -35.29
CA GLN A 67 -19.71 -6.42 -35.24
C GLN A 67 -18.32 -6.80 -34.74
N ALA A 68 -18.18 -7.05 -33.45
CA ALA A 68 -17.00 -7.69 -32.89
C ALA A 68 -17.13 -9.21 -33.13
N GLY A 69 -16.10 -9.83 -33.70
CA GLY A 69 -16.01 -11.29 -33.77
C GLY A 69 -15.91 -11.84 -32.35
N LEU A 70 -17.03 -12.26 -31.77
CA LEU A 70 -17.09 -12.86 -30.44
C LEU A 70 -16.34 -14.19 -30.47
N GLN A 71 -15.10 -14.21 -29.97
CA GLN A 71 -14.44 -15.42 -29.51
C GLN A 71 -14.60 -15.50 -27.99
N GLY A 72 -15.70 -16.09 -27.53
CA GLY A 72 -15.96 -16.28 -26.11
C GLY A 72 -17.31 -16.95 -25.85
N ALA A 73 -17.35 -17.86 -24.86
CA ALA A 73 -18.56 -18.46 -24.36
C ALA A 73 -19.44 -17.39 -23.66
N ARG A 74 -20.75 -17.64 -23.62
CA ARG A 74 -21.72 -16.82 -22.88
C ARG A 74 -21.28 -16.75 -21.41
N VAL A 75 -21.37 -15.56 -20.82
CA VAL A 75 -20.98 -15.34 -19.43
C VAL A 75 -22.09 -15.87 -18.52
N ASP A 76 -21.86 -17.04 -17.92
CA ASP A 76 -22.87 -17.74 -17.10
C ASP A 76 -22.81 -17.35 -15.60
N GLU A 77 -21.77 -16.63 -15.16
CA GLU A 77 -21.64 -16.11 -13.79
C GLU A 77 -21.18 -14.65 -13.81
N ALA A 78 -21.77 -13.80 -12.96
CA ALA A 78 -21.32 -12.43 -12.81
C ALA A 78 -19.88 -12.41 -12.26
N ALA A 79 -18.96 -11.79 -13.00
CA ALA A 79 -17.59 -11.66 -12.55
C ALA A 79 -17.56 -10.88 -11.22
N ARG A 80 -17.19 -11.55 -10.13
CA ARG A 80 -16.90 -10.91 -8.85
C ARG A 80 -15.53 -10.25 -8.95
N ILE A 81 -15.50 -9.07 -9.57
CA ILE A 81 -14.31 -8.24 -9.64
C ILE A 81 -14.17 -7.55 -8.28
N GLY A 82 -13.33 -8.11 -7.42
CA GLY A 82 -12.82 -7.39 -6.26
C GLY A 82 -11.90 -6.25 -6.72
N PRO A 83 -11.79 -5.15 -5.96
CA PRO A 83 -10.76 -4.15 -6.24
C PRO A 83 -9.38 -4.85 -6.32
N PRO A 84 -8.50 -4.45 -7.26
CA PRO A 84 -7.18 -5.04 -7.37
C PRO A 84 -6.47 -4.90 -6.03
N GLN A 85 -5.99 -6.03 -5.48
CA GLN A 85 -5.16 -5.99 -4.29
C GLN A 85 -3.83 -5.31 -4.66
N SER A 86 -3.40 -4.35 -3.85
CA SER A 86 -2.10 -3.70 -4.03
C SER A 86 -0.99 -4.75 -3.97
N LEU A 87 -0.15 -4.80 -5.01
CA LEU A 87 1.01 -5.70 -5.09
C LEU A 87 2.21 -5.20 -4.26
N ALA A 88 2.01 -4.27 -3.34
CA ALA A 88 3.05 -3.88 -2.40
C ALA A 88 3.38 -5.07 -1.50
N LEU A 89 4.59 -5.62 -1.65
CA LEU A 89 5.22 -6.49 -0.66
C LEU A 89 5.31 -5.67 0.65
N GLY A 90 4.35 -5.89 1.57
CA GLY A 90 4.12 -5.02 2.74
C GLY A 90 2.65 -4.64 2.99
N SER A 91 1.70 -5.23 2.25
CA SER A 91 0.24 -4.96 2.20
C SER A 91 -0.57 -5.01 3.51
N GLY A 92 0.07 -5.08 4.68
CA GLY A 92 -0.58 -4.98 5.99
C GLY A 92 -0.35 -3.67 6.74
N LEU A 93 0.52 -2.79 6.26
CA LEU A 93 0.82 -1.51 6.92
C LEU A 93 0.02 -0.40 6.23
N GLU A 94 -1.13 -0.01 6.80
CA GLU A 94 -1.74 1.27 6.43
C GLU A 94 -0.91 2.39 7.05
N PRO A 95 -0.24 3.23 6.25
CA PRO A 95 0.54 4.33 6.80
C PRO A 95 -0.39 5.35 7.46
N GLU A 96 0.06 5.90 8.58
CA GLU A 96 -0.63 7.05 9.16
C GLU A 96 -0.57 8.24 8.20
N TYR A 97 -1.54 9.15 8.32
CA TYR A 97 -1.57 10.32 7.41
C TYR A 97 -0.35 11.23 7.59
N VAL A 98 0.19 11.34 8.82
CA VAL A 98 1.44 12.04 9.11
C VAL A 98 2.33 11.10 9.89
N GLU A 99 3.56 10.90 9.41
CA GLU A 99 4.55 10.07 10.08
C GLU A 99 5.84 10.89 10.26
N ARG A 100 6.53 10.69 11.39
CA ARG A 100 7.85 11.31 11.61
C ARG A 100 8.94 10.49 10.92
N ARG A 101 9.94 11.18 10.40
CA ARG A 101 11.22 10.62 9.93
C ARG A 101 12.36 11.32 10.65
N GLN A 102 13.42 10.56 10.90
CA GLN A 102 14.65 11.08 11.46
C GLN A 102 15.82 10.50 10.68
N ALA A 103 16.91 11.25 10.54
CA ALA A 103 18.23 10.80 10.12
C ALA A 103 19.28 11.64 10.85
N GLY A 104 20.04 11.01 11.75
CA GLY A 104 20.90 11.75 12.70
C GLY A 104 20.11 12.81 13.47
N ASP A 105 20.54 14.07 13.36
CA ASP A 105 19.90 15.23 14.00
C ASP A 105 18.77 15.87 13.18
N GLN A 106 18.53 15.39 11.95
CA GLN A 106 17.48 15.91 11.08
C GLN A 106 16.17 15.17 11.33
N VAL A 107 15.09 15.93 11.48
CA VAL A 107 13.74 15.40 11.75
C VAL A 107 12.74 16.11 10.83
N TRP A 108 11.91 15.32 10.16
CA TRP A 108 10.88 15.85 9.26
C TRP A 108 9.63 14.98 9.29
N LEU A 109 8.59 15.47 8.62
CA LEU A 109 7.31 14.76 8.52
C LEU A 109 7.12 14.25 7.10
N VAL A 110 6.60 13.03 6.98
CA VAL A 110 6.06 12.48 5.74
C VAL A 110 4.54 12.51 5.86
N VAL A 111 3.90 13.15 4.89
CA VAL A 111 2.45 13.31 4.82
C VAL A 111 1.93 12.49 3.65
N ALA A 112 0.92 11.66 3.89
CA ALA A 112 0.27 10.83 2.88
C ALA A 112 -0.66 11.65 1.96
N ALA A 113 -0.12 12.73 1.39
CA ALA A 113 -0.78 13.61 0.44
C ALA A 113 0.28 14.31 -0.43
N ASP A 114 -0.09 14.66 -1.67
CA ASP A 114 0.79 15.36 -2.60
C ASP A 114 1.06 16.82 -2.17
N THR A 115 2.11 17.43 -2.75
CA THR A 115 2.56 18.76 -2.34
C THR A 115 1.51 19.83 -2.60
N GLY A 116 0.68 19.66 -3.63
CA GLY A 116 -0.44 20.55 -3.94
C GLY A 116 -1.53 20.53 -2.86
N ALA A 117 -1.78 19.36 -2.26
CA ALA A 117 -2.71 19.20 -1.16
C ALA A 117 -2.14 19.68 0.20
N VAL A 118 -0.84 19.54 0.42
CA VAL A 118 -0.18 19.92 1.69
C VAL A 118 0.12 21.42 1.75
N TRP A 119 0.45 22.07 0.63
CA TRP A 119 0.84 23.48 0.60
C TRP A 119 -0.15 24.45 1.27
N PRO A 120 -1.47 24.43 0.94
CA PRO A 120 -2.44 25.30 1.60
C PRO A 120 -2.57 25.04 3.11
N GLN A 121 -2.24 23.83 3.56
CA GLN A 121 -2.23 23.49 4.99
C GLN A 121 -1.05 24.16 5.70
N LEU A 122 0.12 24.24 5.05
CA LEU A 122 1.27 24.97 5.59
C LEU A 122 1.00 26.49 5.68
N GLU A 123 0.39 27.08 4.65
CA GLU A 123 -0.03 28.49 4.69
C GLU A 123 -1.04 28.74 5.82
N ALA A 124 -2.02 27.85 5.98
CA ALA A 124 -3.00 27.94 7.04
C ALA A 124 -2.38 27.74 8.43
N PHE A 125 -1.38 26.86 8.57
CA PHE A 125 -0.61 26.68 9.80
C PHE A 125 0.11 27.97 10.19
N VAL A 126 0.90 28.53 9.28
CA VAL A 126 1.66 29.79 9.46
C VAL A 126 0.72 30.92 9.87
N ARG A 127 -0.42 31.08 9.18
CA ARG A 127 -1.44 32.07 9.51
C ARG A 127 -2.07 31.83 10.88
N SER A 128 -2.42 30.58 11.21
CA SER A 128 -3.06 30.24 12.49
C SER A 128 -2.16 30.51 13.69
N ARG A 129 -0.85 30.41 13.50
CA ARG A 129 0.17 30.70 14.52
C ARG A 129 0.70 32.13 14.46
N GLN A 130 0.16 32.96 13.57
CA GLN A 130 0.57 34.36 13.41
C GLN A 130 2.08 34.51 13.17
N LEU A 131 2.68 33.52 12.48
CA LEU A 131 4.08 33.59 12.10
C LEU A 131 4.22 34.64 10.98
N GLY A 132 5.15 35.57 11.14
CA GLY A 132 5.42 36.57 10.11
C GLY A 132 6.01 35.89 8.86
N VAL A 133 5.41 36.12 7.69
CA VAL A 133 5.94 35.60 6.42
C VAL A 133 6.91 36.62 5.82
N GLN A 134 8.17 36.22 5.65
CA GLN A 134 9.18 37.00 4.95
C GLN A 134 9.20 36.68 3.45
N GLU A 135 9.03 35.40 3.12
CA GLU A 135 9.00 34.90 1.75
C GLU A 135 8.06 33.68 1.68
N SER A 136 7.35 33.53 0.57
CA SER A 136 6.51 32.37 0.29
C SER A 136 6.51 32.05 -1.20
N SER A 137 6.87 30.82 -1.55
CA SER A 137 6.98 30.36 -2.93
C SER A 137 6.47 28.93 -3.03
N ALA A 138 5.24 28.77 -3.53
CA ALA A 138 4.63 27.46 -3.75
C ALA A 138 5.45 26.62 -4.76
N THR A 139 6.01 27.27 -5.78
CA THR A 139 6.84 26.63 -6.81
C THR A 139 8.12 26.02 -6.24
N GLN A 140 8.74 26.69 -5.27
CA GLN A 140 9.94 26.17 -4.59
C GLN A 140 9.58 25.32 -3.36
N GLY A 141 8.31 25.30 -2.96
CA GLY A 141 7.86 24.66 -1.74
C GLY A 141 8.47 25.28 -0.49
N VAL A 142 8.64 26.60 -0.42
CA VAL A 142 9.31 27.26 0.72
C VAL A 142 8.46 28.38 1.32
N ILE A 143 8.32 28.38 2.65
CA ILE A 143 7.82 29.52 3.43
C ILE A 143 8.89 29.93 4.44
N VAL A 144 9.42 31.15 4.30
CA VAL A 144 10.41 31.71 5.22
C VAL A 144 9.71 32.58 6.26
N THR A 145 9.98 32.30 7.53
CA THR A 145 9.53 33.11 8.67
C THR A 145 10.74 33.51 9.52
N PRO A 146 10.63 34.54 10.39
CA PRO A 146 11.71 34.89 11.30
C PRO A 146 12.18 33.75 12.22
N GLN A 147 11.29 32.80 12.52
CA GLN A 147 11.55 31.71 13.45
C GLN A 147 12.12 30.47 12.75
N ALA A 148 11.62 30.13 11.56
CA ALA A 148 12.03 28.95 10.81
C ALA A 148 11.65 29.04 9.33
N THR A 149 12.29 28.22 8.52
CA THR A 149 11.96 27.98 7.11
C THR A 149 11.22 26.65 7.00
N LEU A 150 9.98 26.70 6.52
CA LEU A 150 9.21 25.51 6.19
C LEU A 150 9.53 25.13 4.75
N ARG A 151 9.95 23.88 4.51
CA ARG A 151 10.19 23.34 3.16
C ARG A 151 9.23 22.18 2.89
N LEU A 152 8.69 22.14 1.68
CA LEU A 152 7.79 21.13 1.17
C LEU A 152 8.34 20.56 -0.12
N GLN A 153 8.44 19.24 -0.21
CA GLN A 153 8.87 18.54 -1.41
C GLN A 153 8.18 17.18 -1.52
N SER A 154 8.28 16.52 -2.67
CA SER A 154 7.78 15.15 -2.82
C SER A 154 8.58 14.18 -1.94
N ALA A 155 7.88 13.26 -1.26
CA ALA A 155 8.51 12.18 -0.50
C ALA A 155 9.08 11.09 -1.43
N LEU A 156 9.79 10.11 -0.85
CA LEU A 156 10.20 8.89 -1.58
C LEU A 156 8.98 8.06 -2.01
N ARG A 157 7.99 7.93 -1.13
CA ARG A 157 6.72 7.25 -1.43
C ARG A 157 5.92 8.08 -2.44
N ALA A 158 5.48 7.44 -3.52
CA ALA A 158 4.64 8.09 -4.52
C ALA A 158 3.34 8.63 -3.90
N GLY A 159 2.97 9.86 -4.27
CA GLY A 159 1.75 10.52 -3.75
C GLY A 159 1.87 11.08 -2.33
N SER A 160 3.03 10.96 -1.69
CA SER A 160 3.32 11.57 -0.39
C SER A 160 4.24 12.79 -0.53
N SER A 161 4.27 13.62 0.52
CA SER A 161 5.13 14.80 0.63
C SER A 161 5.95 14.79 1.90
N GLU A 162 7.12 15.42 1.86
CA GLU A 162 7.95 15.69 3.02
C GLU A 162 7.81 17.16 3.43
N VAL A 163 7.57 17.39 4.71
CA VAL A 163 7.54 18.70 5.34
C VAL A 163 8.70 18.81 6.31
N ARG A 164 9.59 19.77 6.06
CA ARG A 164 10.72 20.11 6.94
C ARG A 164 10.47 21.46 7.58
N CYS A 165 10.91 21.63 8.83
CA CYS A 165 10.94 22.93 9.47
C CYS A 165 12.33 23.17 10.06
N GLU A 166 13.09 24.06 9.44
CA GLU A 166 14.52 24.19 9.66
C GLU A 166 14.92 25.63 9.98
N GLN A 167 15.94 25.81 10.80
CA GLN A 167 16.57 27.10 11.07
C GLN A 167 18.10 26.91 11.01
N GLY A 168 18.77 27.67 10.15
CA GLY A 168 20.22 27.52 9.95
C GLY A 168 20.66 26.14 9.45
N GLY A 169 19.79 25.42 8.73
CA GLY A 169 20.05 24.06 8.23
C GLY A 169 19.84 22.94 9.26
N GLN A 170 19.34 23.27 10.45
CA GLN A 170 19.02 22.29 11.49
C GLN A 170 17.50 22.20 11.68
N SER A 171 17.00 21.00 11.97
CA SER A 171 15.59 20.76 12.25
C SER A 171 15.17 21.43 13.56
N VAL A 172 14.03 22.15 13.54
CA VAL A 172 13.47 22.83 14.71
C VAL A 172 12.40 21.93 15.33
N GLU A 173 12.77 21.15 16.35
CA GLU A 173 11.91 20.09 16.90
C GLU A 173 10.53 20.59 17.36
N SER A 174 10.48 21.76 18.00
CA SER A 174 9.22 22.37 18.44
C SER A 174 8.32 22.79 17.27
N CYS A 175 8.90 23.16 16.12
CA CYS A 175 8.18 23.48 14.91
C CYS A 175 7.68 22.20 14.21
N VAL A 176 8.52 21.17 14.15
CA VAL A 176 8.16 19.87 13.58
C VAL A 176 7.00 19.25 14.35
N ALA A 177 7.10 19.15 15.68
CA ALA A 177 6.01 18.63 16.53
C ALA A 177 4.71 19.46 16.40
N ALA A 178 4.85 20.77 16.25
CA ALA A 178 3.74 21.67 16.01
C ALA A 178 3.02 21.43 14.67
N LEU A 179 3.78 21.19 13.61
CA LEU A 179 3.26 20.85 12.28
C LEU A 179 2.59 19.48 12.29
N GLU A 180 3.20 18.50 12.94
CA GLU A 180 2.67 17.14 13.08
C GLU A 180 1.28 17.16 13.72
N GLN A 181 1.15 17.83 14.86
CA GLN A 181 -0.14 17.98 15.54
C GLN A 181 -1.18 18.69 14.66
N TYR A 182 -0.77 19.73 13.93
CA TYR A 182 -1.68 20.50 13.08
C TYR A 182 -2.20 19.68 11.89
N LEU A 183 -1.29 19.00 11.18
CA LEU A 183 -1.60 18.19 10.00
C LEU A 183 -2.36 16.92 10.40
N GLY A 184 -1.98 16.27 11.49
CA GLY A 184 -2.68 15.10 12.03
C GLY A 184 -4.10 15.40 12.50
N ALA A 185 -4.37 16.60 13.04
CA ALA A 185 -5.73 16.98 13.43
C ALA A 185 -6.68 17.17 12.23
N ARG A 186 -6.14 17.57 11.06
CA ARG A 186 -6.94 17.84 9.85
C ARG A 186 -7.27 16.59 9.06
N SER A 187 -6.43 15.56 9.10
CA SER A 187 -6.72 14.27 8.45
C SER A 187 -7.92 13.56 9.04
N ALA A 188 -8.15 13.70 10.35
CA ALA A 188 -9.34 13.17 11.02
C ALA A 188 -10.66 13.77 10.48
N THR A 189 -10.60 14.93 9.81
CA THR A 189 -11.76 15.61 9.20
C THR A 189 -11.83 15.46 7.68
N ALA A 190 -10.75 15.00 7.04
CA ALA A 190 -10.67 14.80 5.60
C ALA A 190 -10.78 13.30 5.31
N SER A 191 -12.01 12.76 5.32
CA SER A 191 -12.27 11.41 4.84
C SER A 191 -11.80 11.29 3.38
N ALA A 192 -10.86 10.37 3.19
CA ALA A 192 -10.12 10.01 1.99
C ALA A 192 -10.81 10.28 0.64
N SER A 193 -10.16 11.13 -0.18
CA SER A 193 -10.26 11.06 -1.64
C SER A 193 -8.98 10.41 -2.17
N SER A 194 -8.85 9.11 -2.00
CA SER A 194 -7.70 8.30 -2.43
C SER A 194 -7.71 8.01 -3.94
N TRP A 195 -7.87 9.05 -4.77
CA TRP A 195 -7.92 8.91 -6.24
C TRP A 195 -6.78 9.63 -6.98
N THR A 196 -5.96 10.40 -6.27
CA THR A 196 -4.88 11.20 -6.89
C THR A 196 -3.51 10.51 -6.89
N ALA A 197 -3.33 9.43 -6.12
CA ALA A 197 -2.06 8.71 -6.02
C ALA A 197 -1.67 7.94 -7.29
N GLN A 198 -2.61 7.66 -8.20
CA GLN A 198 -2.33 6.87 -9.42
C GLN A 198 -1.69 7.64 -10.58
N ARG A 199 -1.62 8.99 -10.55
CA ARG A 199 -1.44 9.75 -11.82
C ARG A 199 -0.09 10.40 -12.06
N LEU A 200 0.85 10.40 -11.11
CA LEU A 200 2.16 11.04 -11.30
C LEU A 200 3.29 10.20 -10.66
N ALA A 201 3.38 8.91 -11.03
CA ALA A 201 4.61 8.14 -10.83
C ALA A 201 5.58 8.46 -11.98
N SER A 202 6.23 9.63 -11.93
CA SER A 202 7.32 9.95 -12.86
C SER A 202 8.60 9.23 -12.44
N GLU A 203 8.96 8.19 -13.18
CA GLU A 203 10.33 7.85 -13.62
C GLU A 203 11.50 8.01 -12.62
N GLN A 204 11.32 7.65 -11.35
CA GLN A 204 12.44 7.34 -10.47
C GLN A 204 12.44 5.85 -10.16
N THR A 205 12.67 5.05 -11.21
CA THR A 205 12.78 3.61 -11.03
C THR A 205 14.09 3.30 -10.31
N LEU A 206 13.97 2.78 -9.09
CA LEU A 206 15.03 2.04 -8.43
C LEU A 206 15.62 1.03 -9.42
N GLN A 207 16.94 0.98 -9.54
CA GLN A 207 17.60 0.08 -10.48
C GLN A 207 18.31 -1.02 -9.72
N MET A 208 17.98 -2.27 -10.02
CA MET A 208 18.71 -3.41 -9.52
C MET A 208 19.85 -3.76 -10.49
N ARG A 209 21.08 -3.82 -9.99
CA ARG A 209 22.29 -4.14 -10.77
C ARG A 209 22.98 -5.35 -10.16
N GLN A 210 23.58 -6.17 -11.01
CA GLN A 210 24.48 -7.23 -10.58
C GLN A 210 25.93 -6.82 -10.90
N GLN A 211 26.80 -6.80 -9.89
CA GLN A 211 28.24 -6.61 -10.03
C GLN A 211 28.97 -7.91 -9.66
N GLY A 212 29.39 -8.68 -10.67
CA GLY A 212 29.96 -10.02 -10.44
C GLY A 212 28.88 -10.97 -9.90
N ASP A 213 29.11 -11.55 -8.73
CA ASP A 213 28.15 -12.43 -8.04
C ASP A 213 27.25 -11.69 -7.03
N GLU A 214 27.40 -10.36 -6.90
CA GLU A 214 26.71 -9.55 -5.90
C GLU A 214 25.61 -8.69 -6.55
N TRP A 215 24.45 -8.62 -5.91
CA TRP A 215 23.36 -7.70 -6.27
C TRP A 215 23.43 -6.41 -5.45
N GLU A 216 23.12 -5.30 -6.10
CA GLU A 216 22.98 -3.98 -5.49
C GLU A 216 21.74 -3.26 -6.04
N VAL A 217 21.20 -2.34 -5.24
CA VAL A 217 20.10 -1.47 -5.67
C VAL A 217 20.59 -0.03 -5.69
N LEU A 218 20.53 0.59 -6.87
CA LEU A 218 20.78 2.02 -7.06
C LEU A 218 19.48 2.80 -6.87
N ILE A 219 19.48 3.68 -5.89
CA ILE A 219 18.35 4.47 -5.43
C ILE A 219 18.61 5.93 -5.80
N PRO A 220 17.79 6.58 -6.65
CA PRO A 220 18.05 7.94 -7.13
C PRO A 220 17.69 9.02 -6.09
N GLN A 221 18.10 8.80 -4.84
CA GLN A 221 17.81 9.66 -3.70
C GLN A 221 19.02 9.79 -2.77
N PRO A 222 19.17 10.94 -2.08
CA PRO A 222 20.21 11.13 -1.07
C PRO A 222 20.11 10.14 0.09
N ILE A 223 21.26 9.75 0.63
CA ILE A 223 21.39 8.68 1.63
C ILE A 223 20.56 8.91 2.90
N GLU A 224 20.52 10.14 3.43
CA GLU A 224 19.73 10.46 4.63
C GLU A 224 18.24 10.19 4.44
N ARG A 225 17.69 10.49 3.26
CA ARG A 225 16.28 10.24 2.94
C ARG A 225 16.00 8.75 2.81
N VAL A 226 16.89 8.03 2.14
CA VAL A 226 16.79 6.57 1.97
C VAL A 226 16.88 5.88 3.33
N TRP A 227 17.85 6.27 4.15
CA TRP A 227 18.05 5.72 5.49
C TRP A 227 16.81 5.91 6.36
N ALA A 228 16.26 7.13 6.42
CA ALA A 228 15.11 7.41 7.27
C ALA A 228 13.86 6.63 6.86
N GLU A 229 13.59 6.51 5.55
CA GLU A 229 12.49 5.69 5.06
C GLU A 229 12.72 4.21 5.34
N MET A 230 13.90 3.68 5.02
CA MET A 230 14.22 2.28 5.31
C MET A 230 14.12 1.98 6.80
N ASN A 231 14.65 2.84 7.67
CA ASN A 231 14.57 2.68 9.11
C ASN A 231 13.11 2.62 9.58
N HIS A 232 12.25 3.52 9.08
CA HIS A 232 10.81 3.52 9.41
C HIS A 232 10.14 2.19 9.07
N TYR A 233 10.30 1.70 7.84
CA TYR A 233 9.62 0.47 7.43
C TYR A 233 10.25 -0.81 7.96
N LEU A 234 11.57 -0.85 8.13
CA LEU A 234 12.23 -1.98 8.78
C LEU A 234 11.74 -2.08 10.23
N ALA A 235 11.63 -0.99 10.97
CA ALA A 235 11.09 -1.00 12.32
C ALA A 235 9.63 -1.47 12.39
N LEU A 236 8.84 -1.26 11.33
CA LEU A 236 7.44 -1.71 11.25
C LEU A 236 7.29 -3.18 10.81
N ASP A 237 8.09 -3.62 9.84
CA ASP A 237 7.91 -4.94 9.19
C ASP A 237 8.85 -6.03 9.71
N PHE A 238 10.07 -5.68 10.13
CA PHE A 238 11.08 -6.62 10.64
C PHE A 238 10.94 -6.74 12.16
N THR A 239 9.87 -7.42 12.58
CA THR A 239 9.47 -7.58 13.99
C THR A 239 9.29 -9.05 14.42
N GLN A 240 9.66 -10.00 13.55
CA GLN A 240 9.42 -11.44 13.76
C GLN A 240 10.75 -12.17 14.01
N GLU A 241 11.05 -12.39 15.29
CA GLU A 241 12.22 -13.17 15.73
C GLU A 241 12.31 -14.53 15.02
N GLY A 242 13.52 -14.88 14.56
CA GLY A 242 13.81 -16.12 13.84
C GLY A 242 13.33 -16.15 12.39
N GLN A 243 12.68 -15.10 11.88
CA GLN A 243 12.25 -15.01 10.48
C GLN A 243 12.68 -13.72 9.80
N ARG A 244 12.38 -12.57 10.41
CA ARG A 244 12.67 -11.24 9.89
C ARG A 244 12.63 -10.25 11.05
N ASP A 245 13.78 -9.92 11.61
CA ASP A 245 13.88 -9.07 12.79
C ASP A 245 14.94 -7.99 12.59
N LEU A 246 14.64 -6.77 13.02
CA LEU A 246 15.60 -5.66 12.99
C LEU A 246 16.41 -5.70 14.29
N LEU A 247 17.67 -6.11 14.18
CA LEU A 247 18.56 -6.25 15.34
C LEU A 247 19.23 -4.93 15.70
N GLU A 248 19.64 -4.15 14.69
CA GLU A 248 20.36 -2.89 14.88
C GLU A 248 20.11 -1.92 13.72
N ALA A 249 20.10 -0.63 14.00
CA ALA A 249 20.06 0.45 13.01
C ALA A 249 21.06 1.55 13.41
N SER A 250 22.05 1.81 12.58
CA SER A 250 23.07 2.86 12.77
C SER A 250 22.83 3.99 11.77
N ALA A 251 22.52 5.19 12.29
CA ALA A 251 22.43 6.41 11.47
C ALA A 251 23.81 6.96 11.09
N ASP A 252 24.82 6.68 11.90
CA ASP A 252 26.18 7.18 11.71
C ASP A 252 26.89 6.42 10.58
N ASP A 253 26.68 5.10 10.52
CA ASP A 253 27.27 4.23 9.49
C ASP A 253 26.34 4.01 8.28
N TYR A 254 25.08 4.40 8.40
CA TYR A 254 24.00 4.10 7.44
C TYR A 254 23.83 2.59 7.18
N GLU A 255 23.82 1.82 8.25
CA GLU A 255 23.73 0.36 8.22
C GLU A 255 22.58 -0.15 9.07
N PHE A 256 21.99 -1.28 8.65
CA PHE A 256 21.04 -2.05 9.44
C PHE A 256 21.55 -3.48 9.60
N LEU A 257 21.48 -4.03 10.81
CA LEU A 257 21.66 -5.45 11.04
C LEU A 257 20.28 -6.09 11.16
N VAL A 258 19.98 -7.03 10.27
CA VAL A 258 18.72 -7.77 10.28
C VAL A 258 18.96 -9.25 10.46
N GLU A 259 18.14 -9.90 11.26
CA GLU A 259 17.96 -11.35 11.22
C GLU A 259 16.98 -11.66 10.10
N TYR A 260 17.33 -12.56 9.18
CA TYR A 260 16.50 -12.87 8.02
C TYR A 260 16.54 -14.35 7.65
N MET A 261 15.38 -14.94 7.43
CA MET A 261 15.20 -16.28 6.88
C MET A 261 14.91 -16.17 5.39
N THR A 262 15.89 -16.57 4.58
CA THR A 262 15.82 -16.43 3.12
C THR A 262 14.68 -17.24 2.53
N GLU A 263 14.25 -16.90 1.31
CA GLU A 263 13.24 -17.67 0.60
C GLU A 263 13.66 -19.14 0.42
N THR A 264 14.94 -19.39 0.12
CA THR A 264 15.50 -20.74 0.00
C THR A 264 15.29 -21.55 1.27
N GLU A 265 15.51 -20.95 2.45
CA GLU A 265 15.30 -21.62 3.74
C GLU A 265 13.80 -21.82 4.04
N ARG A 266 12.96 -20.83 3.72
CA ARG A 266 11.49 -20.94 3.86
C ARG A 266 10.89 -22.03 2.99
N GLY A 267 11.47 -22.27 1.81
CA GLY A 267 11.00 -23.26 0.83
C GLY A 267 11.46 -24.71 1.10
N ARG A 268 12.26 -24.97 2.15
CA ARG A 268 12.78 -26.31 2.43
C ARG A 268 11.67 -27.29 2.80
N ASN A 269 11.81 -28.53 2.31
CA ASN A 269 10.86 -29.59 2.63
C ASN A 269 10.98 -29.98 4.12
N PRO A 270 9.88 -30.18 4.86
CA PRO A 270 9.91 -30.59 6.27
C PRO A 270 10.75 -31.82 6.56
N LEU A 271 10.87 -32.77 5.62
CA LEU A 271 11.76 -33.92 5.78
C LEU A 271 13.23 -33.52 5.77
N GLN A 272 13.64 -32.55 4.93
CA GLN A 272 15.02 -32.07 4.87
C GLN A 272 15.43 -31.33 6.15
N ILE A 273 14.48 -30.63 6.79
CA ILE A 273 14.70 -29.90 8.05
C ILE A 273 15.07 -30.90 9.16
N VAL A 274 14.32 -31.99 9.30
CA VAL A 274 14.54 -33.02 10.34
C VAL A 274 15.89 -33.75 10.21
N PHE A 275 16.41 -33.88 8.98
CA PHE A 275 17.71 -34.52 8.74
C PHE A 275 18.91 -33.57 8.79
N SER A 276 18.69 -32.26 8.97
CA SER A 276 19.77 -31.29 9.11
C SER A 276 20.26 -31.21 10.57
N GLN A 277 21.56 -31.06 10.78
CA GLN A 277 22.12 -30.91 12.14
C GLN A 277 21.85 -29.52 12.77
N ASP A 278 21.20 -28.63 12.03
CA ASP A 278 21.15 -27.19 12.31
C ASP A 278 19.70 -26.66 12.40
N VAL A 279 18.77 -27.49 12.89
CA VAL A 279 17.31 -27.23 12.98
C VAL A 279 16.96 -26.00 13.84
N ARG A 280 17.88 -25.50 14.68
CA ARG A 280 17.56 -24.56 15.75
C ARG A 280 17.63 -23.08 15.37
N ARG A 281 18.21 -22.72 14.23
CA ARG A 281 18.25 -21.35 13.72
C ARG A 281 18.20 -21.48 12.21
N MET A 282 17.15 -21.04 11.50
CA MET A 282 17.13 -21.04 10.02
C MET A 282 17.38 -19.65 9.44
N SER A 283 17.28 -18.64 10.30
CA SER A 283 17.64 -17.27 10.02
C SER A 283 19.16 -17.05 10.03
N GLN A 284 19.59 -16.00 9.34
CA GLN A 284 20.96 -15.52 9.33
C GLN A 284 20.99 -14.00 9.50
N ASN A 285 22.06 -13.51 10.09
CA ASN A 285 22.29 -12.07 10.24
C ASN A 285 22.86 -11.52 8.93
N ILE A 286 22.20 -10.50 8.39
CA ILE A 286 22.56 -9.81 7.16
C ILE A 286 22.68 -8.33 7.47
N ARG A 287 23.73 -7.70 6.97
CA ARG A 287 23.96 -6.27 7.08
C ARG A 287 23.50 -5.58 5.81
N LEU A 288 22.49 -4.71 5.93
CA LEU A 288 22.07 -3.83 4.86
C LEU A 288 22.90 -2.55 4.95
N VAL A 289 23.72 -2.27 3.95
CA VAL A 289 24.62 -1.11 3.92
C VAL A 289 24.15 -0.14 2.86
N LEU A 290 23.97 1.13 3.25
CA LEU A 290 23.72 2.23 2.32
C LEU A 290 25.02 2.99 2.08
N GLN A 291 25.35 3.24 0.82
CA GLN A 291 26.55 3.98 0.44
C GLN A 291 26.19 5.15 -0.46
N PRO A 292 26.71 6.36 -0.21
CA PRO A 292 26.43 7.51 -1.07
C PRO A 292 27.19 7.38 -2.39
N GLU A 293 26.49 7.55 -3.51
CA GLU A 293 27.05 7.65 -4.86
C GLU A 293 26.55 8.95 -5.50
N GLY A 294 27.29 10.04 -5.26
CA GLY A 294 26.86 11.38 -5.68
C GLY A 294 25.57 11.81 -4.99
N ASN A 295 24.48 12.00 -5.74
CA ASN A 295 23.14 12.31 -5.20
C ASN A 295 22.22 11.07 -5.16
N GLN A 296 22.81 9.89 -5.27
CA GLN A 296 22.16 8.59 -5.25
C GLN A 296 22.68 7.77 -4.09
N THR A 297 22.00 6.68 -3.79
CA THR A 297 22.37 5.74 -2.73
C THR A 297 22.43 4.34 -3.30
N VAL A 298 23.53 3.64 -3.03
CA VAL A 298 23.68 2.22 -3.34
C VAL A 298 23.36 1.41 -2.09
N LEU A 299 22.36 0.55 -2.19
CA LEU A 299 21.99 -0.40 -1.15
C LEU A 299 22.59 -1.78 -1.47
N ARG A 300 23.29 -2.36 -0.50
CA ARG A 300 23.89 -3.69 -0.57
C ARG A 300 23.47 -4.54 0.62
N ALA A 301 23.33 -5.84 0.42
CA ALA A 301 23.11 -6.80 1.49
C ALA A 301 24.37 -7.66 1.66
N ILE A 302 25.04 -7.54 2.80
CA ILE A 302 26.31 -8.21 3.10
C ILE A 302 26.04 -9.27 4.16
N ASN A 303 26.46 -10.50 3.89
CA ASN A 303 26.33 -11.58 4.86
C ASN A 303 27.18 -11.31 6.10
N ALA A 304 26.55 -11.35 7.28
CA ALA A 304 27.21 -11.19 8.58
C ALA A 304 27.23 -12.50 9.39
N SER A 305 26.97 -13.63 8.74
CA SER A 305 26.89 -14.97 9.34
C SER A 305 27.82 -15.96 8.63
N GLU A 306 28.12 -17.08 9.30
CA GLU A 306 28.91 -18.17 8.72
C GLU A 306 28.14 -19.01 7.67
N ARG A 307 26.82 -18.83 7.58
CA ARG A 307 25.97 -19.55 6.61
C ARG A 307 26.10 -18.98 5.22
N GLY A 308 25.77 -19.77 4.20
CA GLY A 308 25.76 -19.32 2.82
C GLY A 308 24.65 -18.29 2.58
N PHE A 309 24.99 -17.22 1.87
CA PHE A 309 24.04 -16.23 1.37
C PHE A 309 24.22 -16.16 -0.14
N SER A 310 23.32 -16.81 -0.87
CA SER A 310 23.43 -16.91 -2.33
C SER A 310 23.05 -15.59 -3.01
N ALA A 311 23.46 -15.41 -4.26
CA ALA A 311 23.08 -14.25 -5.06
C ALA A 311 21.55 -14.13 -5.21
N ASP A 312 20.83 -15.26 -5.30
CA ASP A 312 19.36 -15.27 -5.39
C ASP A 312 18.71 -14.84 -4.06
N ASP A 313 19.22 -15.31 -2.92
CA ASP A 313 18.76 -14.87 -1.60
C ASP A 313 19.03 -13.38 -1.37
N GLN A 314 20.20 -12.90 -1.83
CA GLN A 314 20.58 -11.49 -1.76
C GLN A 314 19.62 -10.63 -2.57
N ARG A 315 19.32 -11.07 -3.79
CA ARG A 315 18.37 -10.39 -4.66
C ARG A 315 16.98 -10.32 -4.03
N GLU A 316 16.45 -11.43 -3.51
CA GLU A 316 15.12 -11.46 -2.88
C GLU A 316 15.00 -10.48 -1.72
N LEU A 317 16.00 -10.47 -0.83
CA LEU A 317 16.03 -9.54 0.29
C LEU A 317 16.08 -8.09 -0.20
N LEU A 318 16.94 -7.78 -1.17
CA LEU A 318 17.06 -6.45 -1.75
C LEU A 318 15.77 -5.99 -2.45
N GLU A 319 15.10 -6.86 -3.20
CA GLU A 319 13.81 -6.56 -3.85
C GLU A 319 12.72 -6.26 -2.81
N ARG A 320 12.71 -6.99 -1.69
CA ARG A 320 11.79 -6.76 -0.57
C ARG A 320 12.02 -5.42 0.10
N VAL A 321 13.24 -5.14 0.57
CA VAL A 321 13.50 -3.91 1.34
C VAL A 321 13.45 -2.66 0.46
N SER A 322 13.87 -2.74 -0.81
CA SER A 322 13.69 -1.64 -1.78
C SER A 322 12.23 -1.48 -2.21
N GLY A 323 11.39 -2.51 -2.02
CA GLY A 323 9.95 -2.45 -2.18
C GLY A 323 9.27 -1.36 -1.34
N TYR A 324 9.82 -1.04 -0.17
CA TYR A 324 9.29 0.01 0.71
C TYR A 324 9.45 1.43 0.16
N LEU A 325 10.33 1.62 -0.83
CA LEU A 325 10.66 2.92 -1.41
C LEU A 325 9.87 3.22 -2.70
N ARG A 326 8.91 2.37 -3.07
CA ARG A 326 8.09 2.49 -4.28
C ARG A 326 6.72 3.09 -4.00
#